data_AF-A0A1Y5H7C7-F1
#
_entry.id   AF-A0A1Y5H7C7-F1
#
_cell.length_a   1.000
_cell.length_b   1.000
_cell.length_c   1.000
_cell.angle_alpha   90.00
_cell.angle_beta   90.00
_cell.angle_gamma   90.00
#
_symmetry.space_group_name_H-M   'P 1'
#
loop_
_entity.id
_entity.type
_entity.pdbx_description
1 polymer ?
#
loop_
_entity_poly.entity_id
_entity_poly.type
_entity_poly.pdbx_seq_one_letter_code
_entity_poly.pdbx_strand_id
1 'polypeptide(L)'
;MIFRHFLTFATLLLAAPVSAERIFLNDPNSCHMLEQEYGDLDFAGSGGLILNDSGFSSLEYFCEFQPDLKFHWDGWQATTHMGHCQEPGPFYTPTLFTFLMTEDEPGVVVMYDGSEEPTRFYSCTD
;
A
#
# COMPACT_ATOMS: atom_id res chain seq x y z
N MET A 1 -49.27 -32.76 29.37
CA MET A 1 -47.88 -32.72 28.84
C MET A 1 -47.77 -31.49 27.95
N ILE A 2 -46.95 -30.50 28.35
CA ILE A 2 -46.79 -29.22 27.66
C ILE A 2 -45.45 -29.28 26.92
N PHE A 3 -45.50 -29.32 25.59
CA PHE A 3 -44.29 -29.27 24.76
C PHE A 3 -43.95 -27.80 24.46
N ARG A 4 -42.88 -27.30 25.08
CA ARG A 4 -42.32 -25.97 24.82
C ARG A 4 -41.41 -26.05 23.59
N HIS A 5 -41.81 -25.39 22.50
CA HIS A 5 -40.95 -25.19 21.33
C HIS A 5 -39.88 -24.14 21.66
N PHE A 6 -38.63 -24.57 21.75
CA PHE A 6 -37.47 -23.68 21.76
C PHE A 6 -37.21 -23.19 20.33
N LEU A 7 -37.47 -21.91 20.08
CA LEU A 7 -37.00 -21.20 18.89
C LEU A 7 -35.50 -20.92 19.06
N THR A 8 -34.67 -21.61 18.28
CA THR A 8 -33.23 -21.37 18.20
C THR A 8 -32.96 -20.26 17.19
N PHE A 9 -32.53 -19.08 17.66
CA PHE A 9 -32.02 -17.99 16.83
C PHE A 9 -30.62 -18.38 16.34
N ALA A 10 -30.45 -18.61 15.04
CA ALA A 10 -29.16 -18.86 14.42
C ALA A 10 -28.51 -17.52 14.04
N THR A 11 -27.47 -17.12 14.77
CA THR A 11 -26.66 -15.94 14.46
C THR A 11 -25.71 -16.26 13.30
N LEU A 12 -26.00 -15.77 12.08
CA LEU A 12 -25.04 -15.81 10.97
C LEU A 12 -23.94 -14.76 11.23
N LEU A 13 -22.74 -15.22 11.58
CA LEU A 13 -21.52 -14.41 11.50
C LEU A 13 -21.14 -14.27 10.03
N LEU A 14 -21.44 -13.13 9.41
CA LEU A 14 -20.85 -12.75 8.13
C LEU A 14 -19.37 -12.43 8.38
N ALA A 15 -18.48 -13.37 8.06
CA ALA A 15 -17.07 -13.09 7.89
C ALA A 15 -16.92 -12.13 6.70
N ALA A 16 -16.75 -10.84 6.95
CA ALA A 16 -16.31 -9.92 5.92
C ALA A 16 -14.90 -10.34 5.47
N PRO A 17 -14.60 -10.39 4.16
CA PRO A 17 -13.24 -10.59 3.72
C PRO A 17 -12.40 -9.44 4.26
N VAL A 18 -11.42 -9.75 5.11
CA VAL A 18 -10.33 -8.83 5.40
C VAL A 18 -9.61 -8.62 4.07
N SER A 19 -9.82 -7.47 3.44
CA SER A 19 -9.01 -7.08 2.29
C SER A 19 -7.60 -6.90 2.83
N ALA A 20 -6.69 -7.82 2.51
CA ALA A 20 -5.29 -7.63 2.79
C ALA A 20 -4.84 -6.31 2.16
N GLU A 21 -4.17 -5.48 2.94
CA GLU A 21 -3.58 -4.24 2.45
C GLU A 21 -2.55 -4.60 1.37
N ARG A 22 -2.64 -3.96 0.20
CA ARG A 22 -1.74 -4.25 -0.92
C ARG A 22 -0.48 -3.41 -0.73
N ILE A 23 0.64 -4.08 -0.47
CA ILE A 23 1.93 -3.46 -0.20
C ILE A 23 2.88 -3.69 -1.37
N PHE A 24 3.65 -2.66 -1.71
CA PHE A 24 4.68 -2.70 -2.74
C PHE A 24 6.01 -2.22 -2.17
N LEU A 25 7.11 -2.82 -2.60
CA LEU A 25 8.47 -2.47 -2.16
C LEU A 25 9.28 -1.89 -3.31
N ASN A 26 10.18 -0.94 -3.03
CA ASN A 26 11.08 -0.41 -4.05
C ASN A 26 12.27 -1.33 -4.40
N ASP A 27 12.38 -2.50 -3.77
CA ASP A 27 13.30 -3.57 -4.15
C ASP A 27 12.54 -4.91 -4.27
N PRO A 28 12.43 -5.48 -5.48
CA PRO A 28 11.68 -6.72 -5.72
C PRO A 28 12.31 -7.94 -5.03
N ASN A 29 13.59 -7.90 -4.66
CA ASN A 29 14.26 -9.03 -4.00
C ASN A 29 13.92 -9.11 -2.50
N SER A 30 13.28 -8.07 -1.95
CA SER A 30 13.03 -7.92 -0.52
C SER A 30 11.65 -8.43 -0.07
N CYS A 31 10.82 -8.96 -0.97
CA CYS A 31 9.48 -9.44 -0.61
C CYS A 31 9.47 -10.55 0.46
N HIS A 32 10.50 -11.39 0.49
CA HIS A 32 10.68 -12.42 1.53
C HIS A 32 10.83 -11.84 2.95
N MET A 33 11.16 -10.55 3.08
CA MET A 33 11.25 -9.89 4.37
C MET A 33 9.87 -9.75 5.01
N LEU A 34 8.82 -9.49 4.23
CA LEU A 34 7.45 -9.30 4.75
C LEU A 34 6.86 -10.54 5.44
N GLU A 35 7.48 -11.72 5.28
CA GLU A 35 7.08 -12.95 5.98
C GLU A 35 7.60 -13.02 7.42
N GLN A 36 8.51 -12.12 7.80
CA GLN A 36 9.15 -12.06 9.12
C GLN A 36 8.38 -11.13 10.06
N GLU A 37 8.47 -11.37 11.38
CA GLU A 37 7.69 -10.64 12.40
C GLU A 37 7.85 -9.11 12.36
N TYR A 38 9.01 -8.61 11.90
CA TYR A 38 9.32 -7.18 11.77
C TYR A 38 9.96 -6.82 10.43
N GLY A 39 9.74 -7.65 9.39
CA GLY A 39 10.52 -7.50 8.17
C GLY A 39 10.21 -6.25 7.37
N ASP A 40 9.01 -5.67 7.53
CA ASP A 40 8.66 -4.34 7.03
C ASP A 40 9.52 -3.24 7.70
N LEU A 41 9.64 -3.28 9.03
CA LEU A 41 10.48 -2.36 9.80
C LEU A 41 11.97 -2.54 9.48
N ASP A 42 12.44 -3.77 9.33
CA ASP A 42 13.82 -4.07 8.97
C ASP A 42 14.14 -3.58 7.54
N PHE A 43 13.21 -3.77 6.60
CA PHE A 43 13.33 -3.26 5.24
C PHE A 43 13.38 -1.72 5.23
N ALA A 44 12.43 -1.07 5.91
CA ALA A 44 12.40 0.38 6.06
C ALA A 44 13.66 0.91 6.76
N GLY A 45 14.17 0.22 7.78
CA GLY A 45 15.39 0.56 8.49
C GLY A 45 16.66 0.43 7.65
N SER A 46 16.62 -0.38 6.58
CA SER A 46 17.69 -0.46 5.57
C SER A 46 17.60 0.62 4.48
N GLY A 47 16.63 1.53 4.57
CA GLY A 47 16.35 2.58 3.57
C GLY A 47 15.36 2.15 2.49
N GLY A 48 14.69 1.00 2.66
CA GLY A 48 13.62 0.56 1.79
C GLY A 48 12.40 1.50 1.85
N LEU A 49 11.69 1.59 0.73
CA LEU A 49 10.44 2.34 0.61
C LEU A 49 9.28 1.36 0.42
N ILE A 50 8.25 1.53 1.25
CA ILE A 50 7.05 0.71 1.30
C ILE A 50 5.89 1.59 0.82
N LEU A 51 5.20 1.17 -0.25
CA LEU A 51 4.06 1.87 -0.82
C LEU A 51 2.77 1.11 -0.50
N ASN A 52 1.74 1.84 -0.10
CA ASN A 52 0.35 1.40 -0.05
C ASN A 52 -0.54 2.41 -0.79
N ASP A 53 -1.87 2.29 -0.66
CA ASP A 53 -2.80 3.19 -1.35
C ASP A 53 -2.80 4.62 -0.79
N SER A 54 -2.55 4.78 0.50
CA SER A 54 -2.55 6.09 1.17
C SER A 54 -1.24 6.87 1.04
N GLY A 55 -0.12 6.21 0.74
CA GLY A 55 1.19 6.83 0.85
C GLY A 55 2.36 5.88 0.61
N PHE A 56 3.57 6.39 0.82
CA PHE A 56 4.76 5.56 0.96
C PHE A 56 5.58 5.98 2.17
N SER A 57 6.33 5.04 2.73
CA SER A 57 7.11 5.25 3.93
C SER A 57 8.44 4.51 3.94
N SER A 58 9.33 5.00 4.79
CA SER A 58 10.55 4.37 5.28
C SER A 58 10.59 4.55 6.81
N LEU A 59 11.71 4.23 7.47
CA LEU A 59 11.78 4.25 8.94
C LEU A 59 11.47 5.64 9.54
N GLU A 60 11.96 6.69 8.89
CA GLU A 60 11.84 8.08 9.37
C GLU A 60 11.20 9.02 8.33
N TYR A 61 10.78 8.50 7.18
CA TYR A 61 10.26 9.30 6.07
C TYR A 61 8.88 8.81 5.67
N PHE A 62 7.89 9.70 5.65
CA PHE A 62 6.49 9.33 5.39
C PHE A 62 5.87 10.34 4.43
N CYS A 63 5.27 9.86 3.35
CA CYS A 63 4.53 10.69 2.42
C CYS A 63 3.11 10.17 2.27
N GLU A 64 2.13 11.07 2.36
CA GLU A 64 0.71 10.77 2.21
C GLU A 64 0.17 11.36 0.91
N PHE A 65 -0.79 10.69 0.29
CA PHE A 65 -1.43 11.09 -0.96
C PHE A 65 -2.89 11.51 -0.74
N GLN A 66 -3.34 12.48 -1.53
CA GLN A 66 -4.74 12.87 -1.62
C GLN A 66 -5.12 13.12 -3.10
N PRO A 67 -6.09 12.38 -3.66
CA PRO A 67 -6.79 11.23 -3.08
C PRO A 67 -5.86 10.03 -2.87
N ASP A 68 -6.32 8.95 -2.22
CA ASP A 68 -5.58 7.68 -2.20
C ASP A 68 -5.33 7.16 -3.62
N LEU A 69 -4.19 6.51 -3.83
CA LEU A 69 -3.86 5.77 -5.03
C LEU A 69 -4.80 4.57 -5.21
N LYS A 70 -5.19 4.31 -6.45
CA LYS A 70 -5.99 3.14 -6.82
C LYS A 70 -5.18 2.28 -7.79
N PHE A 71 -4.99 1.03 -7.41
CA PHE A 71 -4.10 0.11 -8.11
C PHE A 71 -4.84 -0.66 -9.20
N HIS A 72 -4.57 -0.29 -10.46
CA HIS A 72 -5.18 -0.88 -11.65
C HIS A 72 -4.14 -0.97 -12.77
N TRP A 73 -4.12 -2.11 -13.48
CA TRP A 73 -3.23 -2.37 -14.63
C TRP A 73 -4.04 -2.72 -15.89
N ASP A 74 -5.32 -2.39 -15.94
CA ASP A 74 -6.15 -2.55 -17.14
C ASP A 74 -5.88 -1.41 -18.13
N GLY A 75 -4.82 -1.60 -18.91
CA GLY A 75 -4.33 -0.63 -19.88
C GLY A 75 -3.38 0.40 -19.27
N TRP A 76 -3.25 1.55 -19.93
CA TRP A 76 -2.37 2.63 -19.50
C TRP A 76 -3.06 3.53 -18.48
N GLN A 77 -2.55 3.57 -17.25
CA GLN A 77 -3.09 4.36 -16.16
C GLN A 77 -2.04 5.36 -15.66
N ALA A 78 -2.30 6.66 -15.85
CA ALA A 78 -1.51 7.72 -15.24
C ALA A 78 -2.38 8.63 -14.39
N THR A 79 -2.08 8.71 -13.10
CA THR A 79 -2.84 9.51 -12.13
C THR A 79 -1.93 10.44 -11.35
N THR A 80 -2.44 11.61 -11.00
CA THR A 80 -1.69 12.60 -10.22
C THR A 80 -2.39 12.84 -8.89
N HIS A 81 -1.61 12.86 -7.82
CA HIS A 81 -2.05 12.95 -6.44
C HIS A 81 -1.28 14.07 -5.75
N MET A 82 -2.00 14.98 -5.08
CA MET A 82 -1.38 15.98 -4.23
C MET A 82 -1.10 15.34 -2.88
N GLY A 83 0.11 15.50 -2.36
CA GLY A 83 0.48 14.90 -1.09
C GLY A 83 1.38 15.79 -0.27
N HIS A 84 1.86 15.25 0.83
CA HIS A 84 2.88 15.89 1.64
C HIS A 84 3.80 14.85 2.27
N CYS A 85 5.08 15.18 2.35
CA CYS A 85 6.08 14.36 3.01
C CYS A 85 6.48 14.96 4.35
N GLN A 86 6.78 14.09 5.30
CA GLN A 86 7.17 14.38 6.66
C GLN A 86 8.48 13.67 6.97
N GLU A 87 9.38 14.40 7.63
CA GLU A 87 10.65 13.93 8.17
C GLU A 87 10.67 14.25 9.67
N PRO A 88 11.56 13.62 10.48
CA PRO A 88 11.61 13.89 11.91
C PRO A 88 11.87 15.37 12.18
N GLY A 89 10.89 16.04 12.77
CA GLY A 89 10.90 17.49 12.99
C GLY A 89 9.61 18.16 12.48
N PRO A 90 9.53 19.50 12.51
CA PRO A 90 8.36 20.24 12.05
C PRO A 90 8.38 20.46 10.53
N PHE A 91 8.85 19.48 9.75
CA PHE A 91 9.02 19.60 8.30
C PHE A 91 7.86 18.92 7.57
N TYR A 92 7.11 19.73 6.83
CA TYR A 92 6.00 19.31 5.99
C TYR A 92 6.25 19.85 4.59
N THR A 93 6.44 18.96 3.63
CA THR A 93 6.78 19.33 2.25
C THR A 93 5.64 18.90 1.32
N PRO A 94 4.79 19.83 0.87
CA PRO A 94 3.79 19.54 -0.15
C PRO A 94 4.47 19.03 -1.43
N THR A 95 3.97 17.93 -1.98
CA THR A 95 4.60 17.26 -3.12
C THR A 95 3.52 16.79 -4.10
N LEU A 96 3.80 16.88 -5.39
CA LEU A 96 2.92 16.38 -6.44
C LEU A 96 3.46 15.02 -6.92
N PHE A 97 2.67 13.96 -6.74
CA PHE A 97 3.04 12.61 -7.16
C PHE A 97 2.27 12.25 -8.43
N THR A 98 2.95 11.72 -9.44
CA THR A 98 2.32 11.08 -10.60
C THR A 98 2.68 9.61 -10.63
N PHE A 99 1.67 8.75 -10.71
CA PHE A 99 1.83 7.31 -10.78
C PHE A 99 1.52 6.82 -12.18
N LEU A 100 2.31 5.85 -12.65
CA LEU A 100 2.10 5.14 -13.89
C LEU A 100 2.00 3.63 -13.61
N MET A 101 0.95 3.01 -14.12
CA MET A 101 0.71 1.56 -14.11
C MET A 101 0.26 1.14 -15.51
N THR A 102 0.78 0.03 -16.02
CA THR A 102 0.50 -0.43 -17.39
C THR A 102 0.21 -1.93 -17.44
N GLU A 103 -0.59 -2.36 -18.42
CA GLU A 103 -0.87 -3.79 -18.65
C GLU A 103 0.39 -4.60 -19.04
N ASP A 104 1.42 -3.95 -19.56
CA ASP A 104 2.69 -4.58 -19.95
C ASP A 104 3.53 -5.02 -18.74
N GLU A 105 3.39 -4.34 -17.60
CA GLU A 105 4.13 -4.61 -16.36
C GLU A 105 3.18 -4.69 -15.16
N PRO A 106 2.33 -5.74 -15.08
CA PRO A 106 1.40 -5.90 -13.97
C PRO A 106 2.16 -6.06 -12.65
N GLY A 107 1.65 -5.42 -11.59
CA GLY A 107 2.27 -5.44 -10.27
C GLY A 107 3.39 -4.41 -10.08
N VAL A 108 3.72 -3.61 -11.10
CA VAL A 108 4.67 -2.50 -10.97
C VAL A 108 3.93 -1.17 -10.88
N VAL A 109 4.36 -0.32 -9.94
CA VAL A 109 3.92 1.07 -9.83
C VAL A 109 5.14 1.98 -10.02
N VAL A 110 5.08 2.90 -10.97
CA VAL A 110 6.14 3.87 -11.22
C VAL A 110 5.70 5.23 -10.68
N MET A 111 6.46 5.81 -9.75
CA MET A 111 6.18 7.09 -9.12
C MET A 111 7.15 8.17 -9.61
N TYR A 112 6.58 9.31 -10.01
CA TYR A 112 7.28 10.54 -10.34
C TYR A 112 6.91 11.62 -9.32
N ASP A 113 7.90 12.22 -8.69
CA ASP A 113 7.74 13.27 -7.66
C ASP A 113 8.56 14.53 -7.97
N GLY A 114 9.22 14.57 -9.14
CA GLY A 114 10.11 15.65 -9.55
C GLY A 114 11.60 15.36 -9.31
N SER A 115 11.95 14.20 -8.75
CA SER A 115 13.32 13.68 -8.76
C SER A 115 13.81 13.36 -10.19
N GLU A 116 15.13 13.20 -10.35
CA GLU A 116 15.75 12.93 -11.65
C GLU A 116 15.29 11.59 -12.25
N GLU A 117 15.08 10.58 -11.41
CA GLU A 117 14.70 9.23 -11.81
C GLU A 117 13.44 8.79 -11.06
N PRO A 118 12.46 8.16 -11.74
CA PRO A 118 11.26 7.69 -11.07
C PRO A 118 11.57 6.54 -10.11
N THR A 119 10.85 6.51 -8.99
CA THR A 119 10.88 5.36 -8.08
C THR A 119 9.95 4.27 -8.61
N ARG A 120 10.41 3.02 -8.58
CA ARG A 120 9.60 1.86 -8.99
C ARG A 120 9.30 1.01 -7.77
N PHE A 121 8.03 0.64 -7.61
CA PHE A 121 7.55 -0.24 -6.57
C PHE A 121 7.01 -1.53 -7.18
N TYR A 122 7.24 -2.65 -6.52
CA TYR A 122 6.92 -3.99 -7.00
C TYR A 122 5.99 -4.70 -6.02
N SER A 123 4.94 -5.32 -6.55
CA SER A 123 4.01 -6.13 -5.76
C SER A 123 4.75 -7.31 -5.14
N CYS A 124 4.53 -7.54 -3.85
CA CYS A 124 4.99 -8.77 -3.18
C CYS A 124 3.93 -9.87 -3.14
N THR A 125 2.79 -9.65 -3.81
CA THR A 125 1.75 -10.66 -4.04
C THR A 125 1.60 -10.88 -5.53
N ASP A 126 1.66 -12.14 -5.95
CA ASP A 126 1.37 -12.59 -7.32
C ASP A 126 -0.14 -12.54 -7.61
#